data_AF-A0A9P7BIX8-F1
#
_entry.id   AF-A0A9P7BIX8-F1
#
_cell.length_a   1.000
_cell.length_b   1.000
_cell.length_c   1.000
_cell.angle_alpha   90.00
_cell.angle_beta   90.00
_cell.angle_gamma   90.00
#
_symmetry.space_group_name_H-M   'P 1'
#
loop_
_entity.id
_entity.type
_entity.pdbx_description
1 polymer ?
#
loop_
_entity_poly.entity_id
_entity_poly.type
_entity_poly.pdbx_seq_one_letter_code
_entity_poly.pdbx_strand_id
1 'polypeptide(L)'
;MTESRFPLDGRLPDMLRSGKPLRGLFNGLPSPAFVEMCAYAGFDFIILDNEHGSADLGVTEHMLRAARAAGIASVVRAHGGKRRAGASAGVPGPLSTLGAQG
;
A
#
# COMPACT_ATOMS: atom_id res chain seq x y z
N MET A 1 18.42 -7.01 1.25
CA MET A 1 17.71 -8.27 0.96
C MET A 1 16.37 -8.22 1.67
N THR A 2 15.31 -7.76 0.99
CA THR A 2 13.94 -7.87 1.53
C THR A 2 13.37 -9.17 0.98
N GLU A 3 13.69 -10.28 1.65
CA GLU A 3 13.18 -11.59 1.25
C GLU A 3 11.72 -11.78 1.70
N SER A 4 10.96 -12.44 0.82
CA SER A 4 9.51 -12.67 0.77
C SER A 4 8.82 -12.95 2.13
N ARG A 5 7.53 -12.64 2.36
CA ARG A 5 6.38 -13.32 1.71
C ARG A 5 5.04 -12.76 2.22
N PHE A 6 4.63 -11.58 1.75
CA PHE A 6 3.23 -11.16 1.82
C PHE A 6 2.73 -10.78 0.41
N PRO A 7 1.46 -11.05 0.06
CA PRO A 7 0.87 -10.54 -1.16
C PRO A 7 0.77 -8.99 -1.16
N LEU A 8 1.00 -8.38 0.00
CA LEU A 8 0.87 -6.96 0.25
C LEU A 8 2.24 -6.30 0.22
N ASP A 9 2.34 -5.21 -0.54
CA ASP A 9 3.50 -4.32 -0.53
C ASP A 9 3.53 -3.52 0.77
N GLY A 10 4.51 -3.79 1.63
CA GLY A 10 4.66 -3.17 2.94
C GLY A 10 5.63 -1.97 2.96
N ARG A 11 6.11 -1.48 1.82
CA ARG A 11 7.17 -0.45 1.78
C ARG A 11 6.69 0.94 2.16
N LEU A 12 5.44 1.29 1.86
CA LEU A 12 4.93 2.65 2.02
C LEU A 12 5.03 3.20 3.47
N PRO A 13 4.68 2.45 4.54
CA PRO A 13 4.85 2.91 5.91
C PRO A 13 6.27 3.37 6.25
N ASP A 14 7.29 2.63 5.79
CA ASP A 14 8.68 2.97 6.06
C ASP A 14 9.16 4.15 5.21
N MET A 15 8.67 4.25 3.97
CA MET A 15 8.87 5.43 3.13
C MET A 15 8.34 6.70 3.82
N LEU A 16 7.11 6.64 4.36
CA LEU A 16 6.49 7.78 5.06
C LEU A 16 7.24 8.16 6.34
N ARG A 17 7.79 7.18 7.07
CA ARG A 17 8.61 7.42 8.28
C ARG A 17 10.03 7.91 7.97
N SER A 18 10.49 7.78 6.73
CA SER A 18 11.87 8.11 6.37
C SER A 18 12.23 9.59 6.48
N GLY A 19 11.22 10.48 6.57
CA GLY A 19 11.41 11.94 6.57
C GLY A 19 11.82 12.52 5.21
N LYS A 20 11.97 11.68 4.17
CA LYS A 20 12.25 12.13 2.81
C LYS A 20 10.96 12.63 2.14
N PRO A 21 11.00 13.73 1.36
CA PRO A 21 9.88 14.12 0.52
C PRO A 21 9.55 12.99 -0.46
N LEU A 22 8.28 12.59 -0.52
CA LEU A 22 7.77 11.56 -1.44
C LEU A 22 6.82 12.19 -2.46
N ARG A 23 6.92 11.76 -3.71
CA ARG A 23 6.03 12.13 -4.81
C ARG A 23 4.98 11.04 -4.97
N GLY A 24 3.77 11.34 -4.56
CA GLY A 24 2.60 10.46 -4.73
C GLY A 24 1.59 11.02 -5.72
N LEU A 25 0.72 10.15 -6.24
CA LEU A 25 -0.42 10.56 -7.07
C LEU A 25 -1.70 9.82 -6.70
N PHE A 26 -2.84 10.45 -6.99
CA PHE A 26 -4.16 9.83 -6.98
C PHE A 26 -4.51 9.38 -8.39
N ASN A 27 -4.86 8.10 -8.55
CA ASN A 27 -5.27 7.52 -9.81
C ASN A 27 -6.74 7.09 -9.75
N GLY A 28 -7.59 7.80 -10.48
CA GLY A 28 -8.98 7.39 -10.76
C GLY A 28 -9.15 6.69 -12.12
N LEU A 29 -8.07 6.52 -12.90
CA LEU A 29 -8.13 5.91 -14.23
C LEU A 29 -8.00 4.37 -14.11
N PRO A 30 -8.97 3.59 -14.63
CA PRO A 30 -8.95 2.13 -14.60
C PRO A 30 -7.98 1.54 -15.65
N SER A 31 -6.69 1.88 -15.54
CA SER A 31 -5.67 1.53 -16.53
C SER A 31 -4.37 1.02 -15.87
N PRO A 32 -4.04 -0.27 -16.00
CA PRO A 32 -2.76 -0.81 -15.54
C PRO A 32 -1.56 -0.16 -16.21
N ALA A 33 -1.66 0.18 -17.50
CA ALA A 33 -0.59 0.86 -18.23
C ALA A 33 -0.27 2.24 -17.63
N PHE A 34 -1.29 2.96 -17.14
CA PHE A 34 -1.06 4.24 -16.46
C PHE A 34 -0.26 4.08 -15.17
N VAL A 35 -0.50 3.00 -14.42
CA VAL A 35 0.27 2.67 -13.21
C VAL A 35 1.75 2.45 -13.55
N GLU A 36 2.04 1.72 -14.63
CA GLU A 36 3.41 1.49 -15.11
C GLU A 36 4.07 2.80 -15.55
N MET A 37 3.34 3.65 -16.30
CA MET A 37 3.82 4.97 -16.71
C MET A 37 4.20 5.82 -15.50
N CYS A 38 3.39 5.82 -14.44
CA CYS A 38 3.72 6.55 -13.21
C CYS A 38 4.99 6.02 -12.53
N ALA A 39 5.19 4.70 -12.50
CA ALA A 39 6.41 4.11 -11.98
C ALA A 39 7.64 4.57 -12.80
N TYR A 40 7.57 4.52 -14.13
CA TYR A 40 8.65 4.96 -15.01
C TYR A 40 8.88 6.47 -14.98
N ALA A 41 7.85 7.26 -14.70
CA ALA A 41 7.97 8.71 -14.46
C ALA A 41 8.66 9.03 -13.11
N GLY A 42 8.93 8.02 -12.29
CA GLY A 42 9.67 8.14 -11.05
C GLY A 42 8.84 8.58 -9.86
N PHE A 43 7.53 8.33 -9.85
CA PHE A 43 6.72 8.50 -8.64
C PHE A 43 7.09 7.46 -7.58
N ASP A 44 7.04 7.87 -6.32
CA ASP A 44 7.42 7.02 -5.19
C ASP A 44 6.27 6.07 -4.81
N PHE A 45 5.03 6.55 -4.89
CA PHE A 45 3.84 5.72 -4.64
C PHE A 45 2.60 6.19 -5.41
N ILE A 46 1.60 5.31 -5.52
CA ILE A 46 0.31 5.56 -6.19
C ILE A 46 -0.87 5.18 -5.29
N ILE A 47 -1.89 6.03 -5.24
CA ILE A 47 -3.17 5.74 -4.59
C ILE A 47 -4.19 5.39 -5.66
N LEU A 48 -4.63 4.13 -5.68
CA LEU A 48 -5.69 3.65 -6.55
C LEU A 48 -7.03 4.05 -5.92
N ASP A 49 -7.76 4.93 -6.59
CA ASP A 49 -9.02 5.46 -6.11
C ASP A 49 -10.20 4.59 -6.54
N ASN A 50 -10.62 3.69 -5.66
CA ASN A 50 -11.87 2.96 -5.81
C ASN A 50 -12.99 3.58 -4.96
N GLU A 51 -12.94 4.85 -4.56
CA GLU A 51 -14.08 5.50 -3.90
C GLU A 51 -14.89 6.30 -4.92
N HIS A 52 -14.18 7.00 -5.80
CA HIS A 52 -14.77 7.79 -6.88
C HIS A 52 -14.31 7.36 -8.28
N GLY A 53 -13.28 6.51 -8.38
CA GLY A 53 -12.84 5.96 -9.66
C GLY A 53 -13.78 4.88 -10.18
N SER A 54 -13.71 4.64 -11.48
CA SER A 54 -14.56 3.68 -12.19
C SER A 54 -14.01 2.25 -12.22
N ALA A 55 -12.90 1.98 -11.53
CA ALA A 55 -12.27 0.67 -11.51
C ALA A 55 -13.08 -0.32 -10.66
N ASP A 56 -13.44 -1.47 -11.24
CA ASP A 56 -13.91 -2.62 -10.47
C ASP A 56 -12.75 -3.35 -9.78
N LEU A 57 -13.07 -4.37 -8.97
CA LEU A 57 -12.06 -5.14 -8.24
C LEU A 57 -11.10 -5.91 -9.16
N GLY A 58 -11.56 -6.39 -10.32
CA GLY A 58 -10.72 -7.10 -11.27
C GLY A 58 -9.70 -6.15 -11.92
N VAL A 59 -10.14 -4.98 -12.36
CA VAL A 59 -9.24 -3.94 -12.88
C VAL A 59 -8.27 -3.47 -11.79
N THR A 60 -8.74 -3.31 -10.56
CA THR A 60 -7.88 -2.97 -9.41
C THR A 60 -6.80 -4.03 -9.20
N GLU A 61 -7.15 -5.32 -9.30
CA GLU A 61 -6.17 -6.40 -9.20
C GLU A 61 -5.12 -6.30 -10.31
N HIS A 62 -5.52 -6.01 -11.55
CA HIS A 62 -4.57 -5.77 -12.65
C HIS A 62 -3.67 -4.56 -12.40
N MET A 63 -4.20 -3.47 -11.86
CA MET A 63 -3.41 -2.29 -11.47
C MET A 63 -2.42 -2.60 -10.35
N LEU A 64 -2.79 -3.43 -9.37
CA LEU A 64 -1.89 -3.88 -8.30
C LEU A 64 -0.77 -4.79 -8.85
N ARG A 65 -1.09 -5.68 -9.80
CA ARG A 65 -0.08 -6.50 -10.50
C ARG A 65 0.89 -5.64 -11.28
N ALA A 66 0.39 -4.61 -11.99
CA ALA A 66 1.21 -3.65 -12.72
C ALA A 66 2.12 -2.83 -11.78
N ALA A 67 1.59 -2.32 -10.66
CA ALA A 67 2.38 -1.62 -9.64
C ALA A 67 3.54 -2.48 -9.14
N ARG A 68 3.26 -3.76 -8.84
CA ARG A 68 4.28 -4.72 -8.41
C ARG A 68 5.33 -4.98 -9.49
N ALA A 69 4.90 -5.19 -10.73
CA ALA A 69 5.81 -5.45 -11.85
C ALA A 69 6.71 -4.25 -12.14
N ALA A 70 6.18 -3.03 -12.03
CA ALA A 70 6.91 -1.79 -12.26
C ALA A 70 7.69 -1.28 -11.03
N GLY A 71 7.53 -1.92 -9.87
CA GLY A 71 8.28 -1.62 -8.65
C GLY A 71 7.79 -0.42 -7.82
N ILE A 72 6.63 0.17 -8.14
CA ILE A 72 6.04 1.30 -7.41
C ILE A 72 5.18 0.83 -6.23
N ALA A 73 5.25 1.53 -5.10
CA ALA A 73 4.39 1.24 -3.95
C ALA A 73 2.94 1.67 -4.22
N SER A 74 1.95 0.82 -3.94
CA SER A 74 0.54 1.12 -4.22
C SER A 74 -0.36 0.93 -3.01
N VAL A 75 -1.34 1.82 -2.83
CA VAL A 75 -2.42 1.68 -1.84
C VAL A 75 -3.77 1.83 -2.52
N VAL A 76 -4.75 1.04 -2.10
CA VAL A 76 -6.13 1.14 -2.58
C VAL A 76 -6.96 1.95 -1.60
N ARG A 77 -7.58 3.02 -2.07
CA ARG A 77 -8.69 3.67 -1.37
C ARG A 77 -9.97 2.93 -1.72
N ALA A 78 -10.49 2.14 -0.78
CA ALA A 78 -11.71 1.36 -0.98
C ALA A 78 -12.97 2.23 -0.92
N HIS A 79 -14.02 1.82 -1.65
CA HIS A 79 -15.39 2.33 -1.47
C HIS A 79 -15.77 2.34 0.02
N GLY A 80 -16.58 3.31 0.44
CA GLY A 80 -17.09 3.46 1.80
C GLY A 80 -17.97 2.27 2.25
N GLY A 81 -17.34 1.15 2.60
CA GLY A 81 -17.96 0.00 3.24
C GLY A 81 -17.65 0.02 4.74
N LYS A 82 -18.61 -0.37 5.58
CA LYS A 82 -18.39 -0.57 7.01
C LYS A 82 -17.14 -1.44 7.19
N ARG A 83 -16.13 -0.94 7.90
CA ARG A 83 -14.97 -1.73 8.32
C ARG A 83 -15.52 -3.04 8.91
N ARG A 84 -15.22 -4.20 8.32
CA ARG A 84 -15.32 -5.44 9.09
C ARG A 84 -14.31 -5.25 10.21
N ALA A 85 -14.80 -5.24 11.46
CA ALA A 85 -13.95 -5.15 12.64
C ALA A 85 -12.86 -6.21 12.49
N GLY A 86 -11.63 -5.77 12.25
CA GLY A 86 -10.49 -6.67 12.23
C GLY A 86 -10.34 -7.20 13.64
N ALA A 87 -10.55 -8.51 13.82
CA ALA A 87 -9.97 -9.20 14.95
C ALA A 87 -8.49 -8.81 14.98
N SER A 88 -8.06 -8.23 16.09
CA SER A 88 -6.67 -7.93 16.38
C SER A 88 -5.85 -9.22 16.24
N ALA A 89 -5.28 -9.44 15.05
CA ALA A 89 -4.22 -10.41 14.89
C ALA A 89 -3.04 -9.83 15.69
N GLY A 90 -2.92 -10.28 16.93
CA GLY A 90 -1.85 -9.91 17.82
C GLY A 90 -0.53 -10.14 17.11
N VAL A 91 0.24 -9.06 16.96
CA VAL A 91 1.68 -9.17 16.71
C VAL A 91 2.28 -9.60 18.05
N PRO A 92 2.84 -10.82 18.19
CA PRO A 92 3.53 -11.18 19.42
C PRO A 92 4.88 -10.45 19.42
N GLY A 93 4.96 -9.33 20.13
CA GLY A 93 6.23 -8.73 20.53
C GLY A 93 6.82 -9.50 21.72
N PRO A 94 8.15 -9.67 21.80
CA PRO A 94 8.78 -10.40 22.89
C PRO A 94 8.55 -9.70 24.24
N LEU A 95 8.07 -10.48 25.21
CA LEU A 95 7.87 -10.07 26.59
C LEU A 95 9.26 -9.96 27.26
N SER A 96 9.79 -8.75 27.39
CA SER A 96 10.94 -8.52 28.29
C SER A 96 10.98 -7.09 28.81
N THR A 97 10.86 -7.02 30.15
CA THR A 97 11.43 -6.05 31.09
C THR A 97 10.92 -4.62 31.05
N LEU A 98 9.97 -4.29 31.95
CA LEU A 98 10.06 -3.07 32.76
C LEU A 98 9.23 -3.26 34.05
N GLY A 99 9.92 -3.31 35.18
CA GLY A 99 9.32 -3.51 36.51
C GLY A 99 10.37 -3.61 37.61
N ALA A 100 11.44 -2.82 37.50
CA ALA A 100 12.23 -2.42 38.66
C ALA A 100 11.69 -1.07 39.10
N GLN A 101 11.21 -1.01 40.34
CA GLN A 101 11.13 0.12 41.28
C GLN A 101 9.82 0.07 42.08
N GLY A 102 9.97 -0.09 43.40
CA GLY A 102 8.90 -0.08 44.41
C GLY A 102 9.07 -1.18 45.42
#